data_AF-A0A9E4HDK0-F1
#
_entry.id   AF-A0A9E4HDK0-F1
#
_cell.length_a   1.000
_cell.length_b   1.000
_cell.length_c   1.000
_cell.angle_alpha   90.00
_cell.angle_beta   90.00
_cell.angle_gamma   90.00
#
_symmetry.space_group_name_H-M   'P 1'
#
loop_
_entity.id
_entity.type
_entity.pdbx_description
1 polymer ?
#
loop_
_entity_poly.entity_id
_entity_poly.type
_entity_poly.pdbx_seq_one_letter_code
_entity_poly.pdbx_strand_id
1 'polypeptide(L)'
;MAREHSGWSLRTALNFPDDIDVTVMYDGQLETNPEELKKLTMPLLGIFGEEDQGIPLTEVKRFEAILDSLGLNASINIYPNARHAL
;
A
#
# COMPACT_ATOMS: atom_id res chain seq x y z
N MET A 1 13.07 -13.44 -10.40
CA MET A 1 14.00 -12.68 -9.54
C MET A 1 13.74 -11.21 -9.79
N ALA A 2 12.97 -10.58 -8.89
CA ALA A 2 12.75 -9.13 -8.71
C ALA A 2 11.48 -9.01 -7.85
N ARG A 3 11.62 -8.97 -6.52
CA ARG A 3 10.48 -8.86 -5.58
C ARG A 3 10.90 -8.19 -4.26
N GLU A 4 11.67 -7.09 -4.24
CA GLU A 4 12.17 -6.62 -2.92
C GLU A 4 12.20 -5.12 -2.61
N HIS A 5 11.76 -4.19 -3.46
CA HIS A 5 12.04 -2.77 -3.15
C HIS A 5 10.89 -1.99 -2.50
N SER A 6 9.61 -2.23 -2.82
CA SER A 6 8.53 -1.32 -2.38
C SER A 6 7.76 -1.74 -1.13
N GLY A 7 7.90 -2.97 -0.65
CA GLY A 7 7.31 -3.40 0.64
C GLY A 7 7.91 -2.66 1.85
N TRP A 8 9.08 -2.03 1.67
CA TRP A 8 9.76 -1.30 2.73
C TRP A 8 9.11 0.05 3.04
N SER A 9 8.46 0.72 2.09
CA SER A 9 7.88 2.05 2.38
C SER A 9 6.75 1.94 3.40
N LEU A 10 5.81 1.01 3.22
CA LEU A 10 4.76 0.74 4.21
C LEU A 10 5.35 0.31 5.55
N ARG A 11 6.32 -0.60 5.52
CA ARG A 11 6.91 -1.13 6.75
C ARG A 11 7.70 -0.07 7.51
N THR A 12 8.42 0.81 6.82
CA THR A 12 9.09 1.96 7.43
C THR A 12 8.07 2.90 8.05
N ALA A 13 6.99 3.23 7.33
CA ALA A 13 5.91 4.07 7.86
C ALA A 13 5.27 3.48 9.13
N LEU A 14 5.05 2.17 9.16
CA LEU A 14 4.51 1.46 10.34
C LEU A 14 5.49 1.45 11.53
N ASN A 15 6.80 1.50 11.29
CA ASN A 15 7.82 1.50 12.35
C ASN A 15 8.16 2.91 12.84
N PHE A 16 7.99 3.93 12.01
CA PHE A 16 8.33 5.31 12.30
C PHE A 16 7.17 6.27 11.96
N PRO A 17 5.98 6.06 12.54
CA PRO A 17 4.79 6.81 12.14
C PRO A 17 4.90 8.31 12.42
N ASP A 18 5.68 8.70 13.43
CA ASP A 18 5.86 10.10 13.82
C ASP A 18 7.00 10.81 13.06
N ASP A 19 7.84 10.05 12.33
CA ASP A 19 9.02 10.58 11.62
C ASP A 19 8.82 10.61 10.09
N ILE A 20 7.68 10.14 9.58
CA ILE A 20 7.40 10.05 8.14
C ILE A 20 6.25 11.01 7.77
N ASP A 21 6.54 11.97 6.90
CA ASP A 21 5.54 12.95 6.46
C ASP A 21 4.54 12.39 5.45
N VAL A 22 4.96 11.42 4.62
CA VAL A 22 4.14 10.80 3.58
C VAL A 22 4.70 9.43 3.19
N THR A 23 3.80 8.49 2.87
CA THR A 23 4.19 7.17 2.35
C THR A 23 3.67 7.01 0.93
N VAL A 24 4.58 6.66 0.00
CA VAL A 24 4.23 6.30 -1.37
C VAL A 24 4.63 4.85 -1.62
N MET A 25 3.72 4.08 -2.21
CA MET A 25 3.92 2.66 -2.54
C MET A 25 3.67 2.42 -4.02
N TYR A 26 4.58 1.67 -4.64
CA TYR A 26 4.45 1.12 -5.99
C TYR A 26 4.66 -0.39 -5.89
N ASP A 27 3.62 -1.21 -5.98
CA ASP A 27 3.71 -2.68 -5.87
C ASP A 27 4.61 -3.19 -4.71
N GLY A 28 4.02 -3.51 -3.55
CA GLY A 28 4.73 -4.09 -2.41
C GLY A 28 3.88 -5.06 -1.58
N GLN A 29 4.48 -5.69 -0.58
CA GLN A 29 3.74 -6.55 0.33
C GLN A 29 2.76 -5.69 1.16
N LEU A 30 1.46 -5.99 1.04
CA LEU A 30 0.41 -5.28 1.76
C LEU A 30 0.31 -5.79 3.20
N GLU A 31 0.05 -4.88 4.13
CA GLU A 31 -0.41 -5.20 5.47
C GLU A 31 -1.94 -5.10 5.48
N THR A 32 -2.64 -6.08 6.08
CA THR A 32 -4.11 -6.12 6.14
C THR A 32 -4.64 -6.30 7.56
N ASN A 33 -3.76 -6.28 8.57
CA ASN A 33 -4.14 -6.21 9.96
C ASN A 33 -4.53 -4.76 10.33
N PRO A 34 -5.80 -4.48 10.68
CA PRO A 34 -6.25 -3.14 11.02
C PRO A 34 -5.50 -2.53 12.21
N GLU A 35 -5.06 -3.33 13.18
CA GLU A 35 -4.32 -2.83 14.35
C GLU A 35 -2.90 -2.35 13.99
N GLU A 36 -2.31 -2.92 12.94
CA GLU A 36 -1.06 -2.41 12.39
C GLU A 36 -1.31 -1.13 11.59
N LEU A 37 -2.31 -1.14 10.71
CA LEU A 37 -2.60 -0.01 9.82
C LEU A 37 -3.04 1.26 10.56
N LYS A 38 -3.71 1.15 11.71
CA LYS A 38 -4.07 2.31 12.56
C LYS A 38 -2.87 3.10 13.07
N LYS A 39 -1.65 2.53 13.02
CA LYS A 39 -0.42 3.24 13.39
C LYS A 39 -0.06 4.33 12.37
N LEU A 40 -0.56 4.24 11.14
CA LEU A 40 -0.32 5.24 10.11
C LEU A 40 -1.02 6.55 10.48
N THR A 41 -0.24 7.59 10.70
CA THR A 41 -0.71 8.95 11.03
C THR A 41 -0.59 9.91 9.84
N MET A 42 0.19 9.52 8.83
CA MET A 42 0.49 10.33 7.65
C MET A 42 -0.34 9.92 6.42
N PRO A 43 -0.41 10.77 5.38
CA PRO A 43 -1.04 10.41 4.13
C PRO A 43 -0.33 9.22 3.43
N LEU A 44 -1.13 8.34 2.82
CA LEU A 44 -0.64 7.20 2.04
C LEU A 44 -1.12 7.29 0.59
N LEU A 45 -0.19 7.13 -0.36
CA LEU A 45 -0.49 6.98 -1.77
C LEU A 45 -0.04 5.59 -2.25
N GLY A 46 -0.99 4.76 -2.68
CA GLY A 46 -0.73 3.46 -3.28
C GLY A 46 -0.99 3.48 -4.79
N ILE A 47 -0.04 2.98 -5.57
CA ILE A 47 -0.15 2.85 -7.02
C ILE A 47 0.03 1.38 -7.41
N PHE A 48 -0.97 0.81 -8.09
CA PHE A 48 -1.03 -0.61 -8.44
C PHE A 48 -1.44 -0.82 -9.91
N GLY A 49 -0.90 -1.85 -10.54
CA GLY A 49 -1.37 -2.33 -11.85
C GLY A 49 -2.50 -3.36 -11.72
N GLU A 50 -3.55 -3.25 -12.53
CA GLU A 50 -4.66 -4.21 -12.53
C GLU A 50 -4.22 -5.65 -12.89
N GLU A 51 -3.27 -5.80 -13.81
CA GLU A 51 -2.74 -7.08 -14.27
C GLU A 51 -1.51 -7.55 -13.50
N ASP A 52 -1.14 -6.89 -12.39
CA ASP A 52 0.01 -7.31 -11.59
C ASP A 52 -0.22 -8.73 -11.01
N GLN A 53 0.66 -9.65 -11.40
CA GLN A 53 0.64 -11.05 -10.93
C GLN A 53 1.36 -11.21 -9.58
N GLY A 54 2.10 -10.19 -9.14
CA GLY A 54 2.76 -10.13 -7.84
C GLY A 54 1.79 -9.82 -6.70
N ILE A 55 0.76 -9.00 -6.96
CA ILE A 55 -0.24 -8.58 -5.98
C ILE A 55 -1.63 -8.65 -6.64
N PRO A 56 -2.46 -9.65 -6.28
CA PRO A 56 -3.80 -9.75 -6.84
C PRO A 56 -4.64 -8.49 -6.57
N LEU A 57 -5.38 -8.02 -7.57
CA LEU A 57 -6.31 -6.88 -7.45
C LEU A 57 -7.27 -7.01 -6.25
N THR A 58 -7.67 -8.23 -5.90
CA THR A 58 -8.53 -8.50 -4.74
C THR A 58 -7.87 -8.11 -3.42
N GLU A 59 -6.56 -8.29 -3.29
CA GLU A 59 -5.80 -7.88 -2.11
C GLU A 59 -5.62 -6.36 -2.06
N VAL A 60 -5.41 -5.71 -3.21
CA VAL A 60 -5.37 -4.23 -3.30
C VAL A 60 -6.70 -3.62 -2.84
N LYS A 61 -7.82 -4.15 -3.34
CA LYS A 61 -9.16 -3.69 -2.95
C LYS A 61 -9.48 -3.97 -1.47
N ARG A 62 -9.00 -5.09 -0.94
CA ARG A 62 -9.15 -5.41 0.48
C ARG A 62 -8.37 -4.42 1.34
N PHE A 63 -7.14 -4.10 0.96
CA PHE A 63 -6.31 -3.12 1.64
C PHE A 63 -6.97 -1.74 1.64
N GLU A 64 -7.41 -1.25 0.46
CA GLU A 64 -8.16 0.00 0.32
C GLU A 64 -9.38 0.06 1.26
N ALA A 65 -10.22 -0.98 1.24
CA ALA A 65 -11.41 -1.03 2.09
C ALA A 65 -11.09 -0.98 3.60
N ILE A 66 -9.96 -1.55 4.03
CA ILE A 66 -9.53 -1.47 5.43
C ILE A 66 -9.08 -0.05 5.76
N LEU A 67 -8.26 0.59 4.92
CA LEU A 67 -7.82 1.97 5.14
C LEU A 67 -9.02 2.92 5.24
N ASP A 68 -10.00 2.77 4.36
CA ASP A 68 -11.25 3.54 4.38
C ASP A 68 -12.05 3.30 5.67
N SER A 69 -12.17 2.03 6.10
CA SER A 69 -12.89 1.68 7.32
C SER A 69 -12.26 2.28 8.58
N LEU A 70 -10.95 2.54 8.53
CA LEU A 70 -10.19 3.18 9.60
C LEU A 70 -10.20 4.71 9.50
N GLY A 71 -10.77 5.29 8.44
CA GLY A 71 -10.78 6.73 8.20
C GLY A 71 -9.39 7.32 7.95
N LEU A 72 -8.45 6.51 7.43
CA LEU A 72 -7.09 6.96 7.14
C LEU A 72 -7.07 7.83 5.89
N ASN A 73 -6.15 8.80 5.85
CA ASN A 73 -5.92 9.62 4.67
C ASN A 73 -5.12 8.84 3.63
N ALA A 74 -5.81 7.93 2.92
CA ALA A 74 -5.21 7.08 1.90
C ALA A 74 -5.82 7.35 0.52
N SER A 75 -5.00 7.22 -0.51
CA SER A 75 -5.43 7.25 -1.91
C SER A 75 -4.84 6.06 -2.65
N ILE A 76 -5.69 5.21 -3.21
CA ILE A 76 -5.29 4.02 -3.96
C ILE A 76 -5.65 4.23 -5.43
N ASN A 77 -4.62 4.21 -6.29
CA ASN A 77 -4.78 4.37 -7.73
C ASN A 77 -4.45 3.04 -8.42
N ILE A 78 -5.46 2.46 -9.07
CA ILE A 78 -5.32 1.24 -9.86
C ILE A 78 -5.31 1.61 -11.35
N TYR A 79 -4.24 1.24 -12.05
CA TYR A 79 -4.10 1.51 -13.47
C TYR A 79 -4.61 0.32 -14.30
N PRO A 80 -5.66 0.52 -15.13
CA PRO A 80 -6.28 -0.57 -15.89
C PRO A 80 -5.36 -1.11 -16.99
N ASN A 81 -5.38 -2.43 -17.20
CA ASN A 81 -4.50 -3.15 -18.13
C ASN A 81 -2.98 -2.96 -17.89
N ALA A 82 -2.58 -2.36 -16.76
CA ALA A 82 -1.18 -2.19 -16.40
C ALA A 82 -0.68 -3.44 -15.67
N ARG A 83 0.48 -3.94 -16.07
CA ARG A 83 1.21 -5.01 -15.38
C ARG A 83 2.13 -4.42 -14.31
N HIS A 84 2.80 -5.30 -13.56
CA HIS A 84 3.87 -4.95 -12.64
C HIS A 84 4.84 -3.95 -13.28
N ALA A 85 5.05 -2.80 -12.63
CA ALA A 85 6.05 -1.85 -13.08
C ALA A 85 7.45 -2.42 -12.78
N LEU A 86 8.28 -2.56 -13.83
CA LEU A 86 9.67 -3.03 -13.72
C LEU A 86 10.57 -2.04 -12.99
#